data_AF-A0A250J269-F1
#
_entry.id   AF-A0A250J269-F1
#
_cell.length_a   1.000
_cell.length_b   1.000
_cell.length_c   1.000
_cell.angle_alpha   90.00
_cell.angle_beta   90.00
_cell.angle_gamma   90.00
#
_symmetry.space_group_name_H-M   'P 1'
#
loop_
_entity.id
_entity.type
_entity.pdbx_description
1 polymer ?
#
loop_
_entity_poly.entity_id
_entity_poly.type
_entity_poly.pdbx_seq_one_letter_code
_entity_poly.pdbx_strand_id
1 'polypeptide(L)' 'MPLDYYDDDEDKGSSVKGARKDFDCPECSANNPLDDALKDGHEVMCNYCGCSFLVKATDDGRFKFREI' A
#
# COMPACT_ATOMS: atom_id res chain seq x y z
N MET A 1 -30.88 5.23 30.22
CA MET A 1 -30.11 6.37 29.70
C MET A 1 -29.94 6.15 28.21
N PRO A 2 -30.62 6.93 27.37
CA PRO A 2 -30.42 6.94 25.92
C PRO A 2 -29.09 7.61 25.55
N LEU A 3 -28.34 7.03 24.62
CA LEU A 3 -27.26 7.67 23.87
C LEU A 3 -27.14 6.96 22.52
N ASP A 4 -28.11 7.28 21.68
CA ASP A 4 -28.23 6.91 20.30
C ASP A 4 -27.82 8.16 19.49
N TYR A 5 -26.53 8.27 19.17
CA TYR A 5 -26.02 9.16 18.12
C TYR A 5 -24.57 8.83 17.78
N TYR A 6 -24.33 8.06 16.73
CA TYR A 6 -23.30 8.31 15.72
C TYR A 6 -23.66 7.45 14.50
N ASP A 7 -24.66 7.96 13.78
CA ASP A 7 -24.77 7.82 12.34
C ASP A 7 -23.54 8.49 11.72
N ASP A 8 -22.70 7.71 11.04
CA ASP A 8 -21.83 8.19 9.97
C ASP A 8 -21.58 7.01 9.03
N ASP A 9 -22.62 6.64 8.31
CA ASP A 9 -22.47 6.06 6.97
C ASP A 9 -21.85 7.14 6.07
N GLU A 10 -20.52 7.29 6.11
CA GLU A 10 -19.77 7.93 5.03
C GLU A 10 -18.65 6.99 4.57
N ASP A 11 -19.01 6.15 3.61
CA ASP A 11 -18.19 5.75 2.47
C ASP A 11 -17.61 7.01 1.78
N LYS A 12 -16.66 7.68 2.45
CA LYS A 12 -15.84 8.78 1.95
C LYS A 12 -14.46 8.73 2.58
N GLY A 13 -13.80 7.59 2.40
CA GLY A 13 -12.36 7.59 2.20
C GLY A 13 -11.99 8.25 0.87
N SER A 14 -12.33 9.54 0.69
CA SER A 14 -11.58 10.44 -0.19
C SER A 14 -10.20 10.66 0.44
N SER A 15 -9.46 9.57 0.63
CA SER A 15 -8.10 9.59 1.13
C SER A 15 -7.28 10.16 -0.01
N VAL A 16 -7.06 11.49 0.03
CA VAL A 16 -5.92 12.19 -0.57
C VAL A 16 -4.85 11.16 -0.89
N LYS A 17 -4.66 10.81 -2.18
CA LYS A 17 -3.69 9.85 -2.74
C LYS A 17 -2.63 9.45 -1.69
N GLY A 18 -3.05 8.57 -0.80
CA GLY A 18 -2.32 8.26 0.42
C GLY A 18 -1.26 7.31 -0.03
N ALA A 19 -0.13 7.86 -0.43
CA ALA A 19 0.88 7.10 -1.12
C ALA A 19 1.28 5.93 -0.19
N ARG A 20 1.00 4.71 -0.66
CA ARG A 20 1.08 3.50 0.17
C ARG A 20 2.48 3.40 0.73
N LYS A 21 2.61 3.28 2.04
CA LYS A 21 3.90 3.18 2.73
C LYS A 21 4.21 1.74 3.11
N ASP A 22 3.62 0.79 2.42
CA ASP A 22 3.78 -0.63 2.69
C ASP A 22 3.52 -1.41 1.39
N PHE A 23 4.20 -2.54 1.26
CA PHE A 23 3.93 -3.49 0.18
C PHE A 23 3.96 -4.93 0.70
N ASP A 24 3.09 -5.76 0.15
CA ASP A 24 3.15 -7.20 0.37
C ASP A 24 4.06 -7.85 -0.66
N CYS A 25 5.04 -8.61 -0.18
CA CYS A 25 5.96 -9.34 -1.04
C CYS A 25 5.22 -10.44 -1.81
N PRO A 26 5.25 -10.46 -3.16
CA PRO A 26 4.56 -11.50 -3.93
C PRO A 26 5.18 -12.89 -3.78
N GLU A 27 6.45 -12.98 -3.36
CA GLU A 27 7.16 -14.26 -3.19
C GLU A 27 6.86 -14.93 -1.85
N CYS A 28 6.98 -14.19 -0.74
CA CYS A 28 6.81 -14.75 0.60
C CYS A 28 5.52 -14.30 1.31
N SER A 29 4.70 -13.46 0.66
CA SER A 29 3.47 -12.88 1.23
C SER A 29 3.71 -12.09 2.54
N ALA A 30 4.95 -11.69 2.81
CA ALA A 30 5.29 -10.88 3.98
C ALA A 30 4.98 -9.40 3.72
N ASN A 31 4.37 -8.74 4.71
CA ASN A 31 4.12 -7.30 4.67
C ASN A 31 5.41 -6.53 4.99
N ASN A 32 5.86 -5.69 4.06
CA ASN A 32 7.00 -4.80 4.25
C ASN A 32 6.53 -3.36 4.45
N PRO A 33 6.61 -2.82 5.67
CA PRO A 33 6.46 -1.39 5.88
C PRO A 33 7.68 -0.63 5.30
N LEU A 34 7.40 0.52 4.71
CA LEU A 34 8.35 1.45 4.11
C LEU A 34 8.26 2.80 4.83
N ASP A 35 9.38 3.49 4.92
CA ASP A 35 9.42 4.84 5.51
C ASP A 35 8.86 5.89 4.52
N ASP A 36 9.24 5.73 3.25
CA ASP A 36 8.75 6.55 2.14
C ASP A 36 7.58 5.89 1.42
N ALA A 37 6.77 6.74 0.80
CA ALA A 37 5.63 6.33 0.02
C ALA A 37 6.05 5.66 -1.30
N LEU A 38 5.36 4.57 -1.66
CA LEU A 38 5.51 3.88 -2.93
C LEU A 38 5.34 4.84 -4.10
N LYS A 39 6.34 4.86 -4.97
CA LYS A 39 6.42 5.66 -6.19
C LYS A 39 6.65 4.73 -7.38
N ASP A 40 6.17 5.15 -8.54
CA ASP A 40 6.48 4.46 -9.78
C ASP A 40 7.99 4.51 -10.07
N GLY A 41 8.53 3.40 -10.58
CA GLY A 41 9.96 3.25 -10.86
C GLY A 41 10.83 3.07 -9.62
N HIS A 42 10.27 3.03 -8.41
CA HIS A 42 11.03 2.79 -7.20
C HIS A 42 11.36 1.30 -7.05
N GLU A 43 12.57 1.00 -6.59
CA GLU A 43 12.98 -0.37 -6.25
C GLU A 43 12.78 -0.58 -4.74
N VAL A 44 12.03 -1.61 -4.39
CA VAL A 44 11.79 -2.00 -2.99
C VAL A 44 12.33 -3.40 -2.76
N MET A 45 12.98 -3.61 -1.62
CA MET A 45 13.50 -4.91 -1.23
C MET A 45 12.65 -5.49 -0.10
N CYS A 46 12.35 -6.77 -0.19
CA CYS A 46 11.70 -7.48 0.89
C CYS A 46 12.71 -7.79 2.00
N ASN A 47 12.49 -7.25 3.20
CA ASN A 47 13.37 -7.48 4.35
C ASN A 47 13.25 -8.89 4.96
N TYR A 48 12.31 -9.70 4.47
CA TYR A 48 12.07 -11.07 4.96
C TYR A 48 12.71 -12.13 4.08
N CYS A 49 12.46 -12.09 2.76
CA CYS A 49 13.03 -13.07 1.81
C CYS A 49 14.26 -12.54 1.05
N GLY A 50 14.50 -11.23 1.04
CA GLY A 50 15.62 -10.62 0.32
C GLY A 50 15.39 -10.36 -1.16
N CYS A 51 14.19 -10.63 -1.69
CA CYS A 51 13.86 -10.36 -3.10
C CYS A 51 13.71 -8.85 -3.35
N SER A 52 14.16 -8.40 -4.51
CA SER A 52 14.03 -7.01 -4.97
C SER A 52 12.92 -6.91 -6.00
N PHE A 53 12.11 -5.85 -5.89
CA PHE A 53 10.97 -5.62 -6.77
C PHE A 53 10.95 -4.19 -7.30
N LEU A 54 10.70 -4.04 -8.58
CA LEU A 54 10.40 -2.77 -9.22
C LEU A 54 8.91 -2.44 -9.07
N VAL A 55 8.64 -1.28 -8.48
CA VAL A 55 7.30 -0.74 -8.30
C VAL A 55 6.85 -0.10 -9.61
N LYS A 56 5.71 -0.52 -10.14
CA LYS A 56 5.04 0.08 -11.28
C LYS A 56 3.67 0.60 -10.87
N ALA A 57 3.51 1.92 -10.84
CA ALA A 57 2.18 2.50 -10.71
C ALA A 57 1.40 2.26 -12.00
N THR A 58 0.13 1.90 -11.84
CA THR A 58 -0.83 1.76 -12.95
C THR A 58 -1.83 2.92 -12.92
N ASP A 59 -2.41 3.25 -14.05
CA ASP A 59 -3.38 4.34 -14.19
C ASP A 59 -4.65 4.13 -13.34
N ASP A 60 -4.97 2.88 -13.00
CA ASP A 60 -6.01 2.46 -12.05
C ASP A 60 -5.68 2.77 -10.57
N GLY A 61 -4.54 3.40 -10.28
CA GLY A 61 -4.11 3.70 -8.91
C GLY A 61 -3.62 2.48 -8.13
N ARG A 62 -3.33 1.37 -8.81
CA ARG A 62 -2.74 0.15 -8.22
C ARG A 62 -1.24 0.11 -8.47
N PHE A 63 -0.48 -0.39 -7.51
CA PHE A 63 0.93 -0.71 -7.69
C PHE A 63 1.08 -2.18 -8.09
N LYS A 64 1.91 -2.42 -9.11
CA LYS A 64 2.39 -3.75 -9.50
C LYS A 64 3.85 -3.88 -9.09
N PHE A 65 4.22 -5.03 -8.57
CA PHE A 65 5.59 -5.35 -8.16
C PHE A 65 6.13 -6.40 -9.13
N ARG A 66 7.30 -6.14 -9.71
CA ARG A 66 7.98 -7.08 -10.61
C ARG A 66 9.36 -7.39 -10.06
N GLU A 67 9.67 -8.66 -9.87
CA GLU A 67 10.99 -9.10 -9.43
C GLU A 67 12.08 -8.69 -10.44
N ILE A 68 13.25 -8.30 -9.93
CA ILE A 68 14.43 -7.86 -10.69
C ILE A 68 15.69 -8.61 -10.28
#